data_AF-A0A383BLC3-F1
#
_entry.id   AF-A0A383BLC3-F1
#
_cell.length_a   1.000
_cell.length_b   1.000
_cell.length_c   1.000
_cell.angle_alpha   90.00
_cell.angle_beta   90.00
_cell.angle_gamma   90.00
#
_symmetry.space_group_name_H-M   'P 1'
#
loop_
_entity.id
_entity.type
_entity.pdbx_description
1 polymer ?
#
loop_
_entity_poly.entity_id
_entity_poly.type
_entity_poly.pdbx_seq_one_letter_code
_entity_poly.pdbx_strand_id
1 'polypeptide(L)'
;MKKVFTTTLVFAFFAFAFAFSTQAAPKQKICPLMIEDEIDEEEFLIYKGVKVFTCCGTCKKMWKQNPDYFAVVSVKQAPQLAAVASKKIKPM
;
A
#
# COMPACT_ATOMS: atom_id res chain seq x y z
N MET A 1 -17.10 -48.27 -20.90
CA MET A 1 -17.37 -46.82 -20.75
C MET A 1 -17.28 -46.44 -19.26
N LYS A 2 -16.07 -46.27 -18.69
CA LYS A 2 -15.88 -46.08 -17.22
C LYS A 2 -14.76 -45.10 -16.85
N LYS A 3 -14.35 -44.21 -17.77
CA LYS A 3 -13.26 -43.25 -17.52
C LYS A 3 -13.62 -41.87 -18.06
N VAL A 4 -14.69 -41.27 -17.52
CA VAL A 4 -15.05 -39.87 -17.83
C VAL A 4 -15.42 -39.09 -16.56
N PHE A 5 -15.48 -39.72 -15.38
CA PHE A 5 -15.98 -39.10 -14.15
C PHE A 5 -14.89 -38.60 -13.17
N THR A 6 -13.61 -38.74 -13.51
CA THR A 6 -12.52 -38.43 -12.55
C THR A 6 -11.84 -37.08 -12.82
N THR A 7 -12.10 -36.43 -13.96
CA THR A 7 -11.38 -35.22 -14.38
C THR A 7 -12.05 -33.90 -13.97
N THR A 8 -13.23 -33.94 -13.35
CA THR A 8 -14.01 -32.73 -12.99
C THR A 8 -13.75 -32.20 -11.59
N LEU A 9 -13.05 -32.94 -10.72
CA LEU A 9 -12.82 -32.53 -9.32
C LEU A 9 -11.57 -31.66 -9.11
N VAL A 10 -10.70 -31.50 -10.12
CA VAL A 10 -9.48 -30.69 -10.00
C VAL A 10 -9.74 -29.19 -10.24
N PHE A 11 -10.85 -28.84 -10.91
CA PHE A 11 -11.17 -27.44 -11.22
C PHE A 11 -11.87 -26.67 -10.09
N ALA A 12 -12.40 -27.35 -9.06
CA ALA A 12 -13.10 -26.68 -7.96
C ALA A 12 -12.17 -26.07 -6.89
N PHE A 13 -10.89 -26.44 -6.87
CA PHE A 13 -9.94 -25.93 -5.86
C PHE A 13 -9.24 -24.62 -6.25
N PHE A 14 -9.28 -24.22 -7.53
CA PHE A 14 -8.59 -23.00 -7.98
C PHE A 14 -9.41 -21.71 -7.80
N ALA A 15 -10.69 -21.83 -7.43
CA ALA A 15 -11.60 -20.68 -7.25
C ALA A 15 -11.57 -20.06 -5.84
N PHE A 16 -10.73 -20.57 -4.92
CA PHE A 16 -10.64 -20.06 -3.55
C PHE A 16 -9.45 -19.11 -3.32
N ALA A 17 -8.67 -18.79 -4.36
CA ALA A 17 -7.61 -17.81 -4.26
C ALA A 17 -8.17 -16.41 -4.53
N PHE A 18 -8.03 -15.52 -3.53
CA PHE A 18 -8.15 -14.07 -3.66
C PHE A 18 -9.55 -13.45 -3.58
N ALA A 19 -10.35 -13.84 -2.60
CA ALA A 19 -11.22 -12.86 -1.93
C ALA A 19 -10.35 -11.96 -1.02
N PHE A 20 -9.47 -11.15 -1.61
CA PHE A 20 -8.74 -10.13 -0.87
C PHE A 20 -9.75 -9.06 -0.48
N SER A 21 -10.19 -9.06 0.79
CA SER A 21 -11.09 -8.05 1.32
C SER A 21 -10.46 -6.67 1.12
N THR A 22 -11.06 -5.86 0.24
CA THR A 22 -10.72 -4.45 0.03
C THR A 22 -11.23 -3.64 1.22
N GLN A 23 -10.64 -3.83 2.39
CA GLN A 23 -10.83 -2.90 3.50
C GLN A 23 -10.15 -1.59 3.11
N ALA A 24 -10.94 -0.62 2.64
CA ALA A 24 -10.42 0.68 2.24
C ALA A 24 -9.82 1.37 3.48
N ALA A 25 -8.50 1.61 3.45
CA ALA A 25 -7.85 2.41 4.47
C ALA A 25 -8.44 3.84 4.48
N PRO A 26 -8.48 4.52 5.64
CA PRO A 26 -8.98 5.89 5.71
C PRO A 26 -8.21 6.82 4.77
N LYS A 27 -8.93 7.73 4.08
CA LYS A 27 -8.36 8.65 3.09
C LYS A 27 -7.36 9.60 3.76
N GLN A 28 -6.12 9.62 3.25
CA GLN A 28 -5.08 10.57 3.62
C GLN A 28 -5.52 12.01 3.32
N LYS A 29 -5.35 12.92 4.28
CA LYS A 29 -5.67 14.36 4.13
C LYS A 29 -4.47 15.29 4.31
N ILE A 30 -3.48 14.84 5.07
CA ILE A 30 -2.32 15.65 5.49
C ILE A 30 -1.04 15.08 4.90
N CYS A 31 -0.07 15.93 4.60
CA CYS A 31 1.24 15.50 4.14
C CYS A 31 1.96 14.71 5.26
N PRO A 32 2.56 13.55 4.96
CA PRO A 32 3.22 12.77 6.00
C PRO A 32 4.56 13.34 6.46
N LEU A 33 5.16 14.22 5.64
CA LEU A 33 6.43 14.90 5.95
C LEU A 33 6.19 16.28 6.57
N MET A 34 5.17 17.00 6.09
CA MET A 34 4.77 18.32 6.58
C MET A 34 3.38 18.21 7.22
N ILE A 35 3.35 17.92 8.52
CA ILE A 35 2.10 17.52 9.21
C ILE A 35 1.07 18.66 9.40
N GLU A 36 1.42 19.88 9.03
CA GLU A 36 0.55 21.06 9.05
C GLU A 36 -0.03 21.39 7.66
N ASP A 37 0.48 20.75 6.60
CA ASP A 37 0.08 21.01 5.22
C ASP A 37 -0.88 19.93 4.70
N GLU A 38 -1.86 20.34 3.90
CA GLU A 38 -2.73 19.42 3.17
C GLU A 38 -1.98 18.73 2.03
N ILE A 39 -2.53 17.59 1.58
CA ILE A 39 -1.99 16.91 0.39
C ILE A 39 -2.35 17.66 -0.88
N ASP A 40 -1.53 17.47 -1.91
CA ASP A 40 -1.88 17.76 -3.30
C ASP A 40 -2.12 16.42 -4.02
N GLU A 41 -3.28 16.25 -4.65
CA GLU A 41 -3.65 15.01 -5.34
C GLU A 41 -2.79 14.75 -6.59
N GLU A 42 -2.10 15.76 -7.12
CA GLU A 42 -1.11 15.65 -8.21
C GLU A 42 0.27 15.24 -7.70
N GLU A 43 0.57 15.51 -6.43
CA GLU A 43 1.88 15.22 -5.83
C GLU A 43 1.86 13.91 -5.02
N PHE A 44 1.97 12.81 -5.74
CA PHE A 44 1.99 11.47 -5.15
C PHE A 44 3.20 10.63 -5.57
N LEU A 45 3.41 9.55 -4.82
CA LEU A 45 4.33 8.47 -5.13
C LEU A 45 3.68 7.11 -4.89
N ILE A 46 4.25 6.07 -5.50
CA ILE A 46 3.84 4.69 -5.29
C ILE A 46 4.92 3.98 -4.46
N TYR A 47 4.56 3.53 -3.27
CA TYR A 47 5.42 2.74 -2.40
C TYR A 47 4.82 1.34 -2.24
N LYS A 48 5.53 0.32 -2.72
CA LYS A 48 5.10 -1.10 -2.66
C LYS A 48 3.65 -1.32 -3.12
N GLY A 49 3.25 -0.64 -4.19
CA GLY A 49 1.90 -0.71 -4.76
C GLY A 49 0.85 0.19 -4.08
N VAL A 50 1.20 0.88 -2.99
CA VAL A 50 0.33 1.81 -2.28
C VAL A 50 0.62 3.24 -2.72
N LYS A 51 -0.43 3.98 -3.10
CA LYS A 51 -0.33 5.40 -3.42
C LYS A 51 -0.26 6.25 -2.13
N VAL A 52 0.75 7.10 -2.05
CA VAL A 52 0.99 8.03 -0.94
C VAL A 52 1.03 9.44 -1.50
N PHE A 53 0.26 10.35 -0.93
CA PHE A 53 0.23 11.75 -1.34
C PHE A 53 1.17 12.61 -0.51
N THR A 54 1.58 13.74 -1.06
CA THR A 54 2.45 14.74 -0.43
C THR A 54 1.93 16.14 -0.74
N CYS A 55 2.34 17.15 0.02
CA CYS A 55 1.94 18.54 -0.24
C CYS A 55 2.68 19.17 -1.43
N CYS A 56 3.83 18.61 -1.84
CA CYS A 56 4.66 19.18 -2.90
C CYS A 56 5.69 18.18 -3.46
N GLY A 57 6.25 18.53 -4.63
CA GLY A 57 7.29 17.73 -5.28
C GLY A 57 8.59 17.57 -4.48
N THR A 58 8.89 18.46 -3.52
CA THR A 58 10.06 18.31 -2.63
C THR A 58 9.88 17.14 -1.67
N CYS A 59 8.72 17.03 -1.03
CA CYS A 59 8.37 15.90 -0.17
C CYS A 59 8.44 14.58 -0.96
N LYS A 60 7.93 14.56 -2.19
CA LYS A 60 8.06 13.41 -3.11
C LYS A 60 9.53 13.03 -3.39
N LYS A 61 10.44 14.01 -3.51
CA LYS A 61 11.88 13.76 -3.70
C LYS A 61 12.54 13.19 -2.44
N MET A 62 12.19 13.70 -1.25
CA MET A 62 12.73 13.20 0.03
C MET A 62 12.46 11.71 0.22
N TRP A 63 11.25 11.26 -0.12
CA TRP A 63 10.88 9.84 -0.10
C TRP A 63 11.84 8.93 -0.88
N LYS A 64 12.48 9.42 -1.94
CA LYS A 64 13.44 8.61 -2.72
C LYS A 64 14.75 8.32 -1.98
N GLN A 65 15.09 9.12 -0.98
CA GLN A 65 16.34 8.97 -0.22
C GLN A 65 16.29 7.74 0.71
N ASN A 66 15.16 7.54 1.39
CA ASN A 66 14.95 6.38 2.25
C ASN A 66 13.45 6.01 2.33
N PRO A 67 12.90 5.36 1.30
CA PRO A 67 11.46 5.13 1.19
C PRO A 67 10.92 4.23 2.30
N ASP A 68 11.71 3.26 2.78
CA ASP A 68 11.30 2.40 3.89
C ASP A 68 11.20 3.20 5.20
N TYR A 69 12.17 4.06 5.51
CA TYR A 69 12.11 4.94 6.69
C TYR A 69 10.86 5.81 6.66
N PHE A 70 10.65 6.54 5.54
CA PHE A 70 9.50 7.42 5.39
C PHE A 70 8.18 6.65 5.46
N ALA A 71 8.11 5.43 4.92
CA ALA A 71 6.92 4.60 5.03
C ALA A 71 6.56 4.26 6.48
N VAL A 72 7.54 4.01 7.35
CA VAL A 72 7.27 3.67 8.76
C VAL A 72 6.83 4.89 9.56
N VAL A 73 7.50 6.04 9.41
CA VAL A 73 7.17 7.24 10.19
C VAL A 73 5.89 7.93 9.72
N SER A 74 5.47 7.67 8.48
CA SER A 74 4.31 8.29 7.84
C SER A 74 2.97 7.59 8.11
N VAL A 75 2.96 6.42 8.77
CA VAL A 75 1.74 5.60 8.92
C VAL A 75 0.60 6.37 9.59
N LYS A 76 0.90 7.30 10.51
CA LYS A 76 -0.14 8.08 11.21
C LYS A 76 -0.91 9.01 10.26
N GLN A 77 -0.21 9.64 9.31
CA GLN A 77 -0.77 10.60 8.36
C GLN A 77 -1.25 9.92 7.08
N ALA A 78 -0.61 8.83 6.68
CA ALA A 78 -0.97 7.99 5.54
C ALA A 78 -1.28 6.54 6.00
N PRO A 79 -2.46 6.29 6.59
CA PRO A 79 -2.84 5.00 7.16
C PRO A 79 -2.80 3.82 6.18
N GLN A 80 -2.93 4.10 4.88
CA GLN A 80 -2.79 3.09 3.83
C GLN A 80 -1.41 2.41 3.80
N LEU A 81 -0.39 3.03 4.40
CA LEU A 81 0.95 2.44 4.56
C LEU A 81 0.98 1.30 5.57
N ALA A 82 0.03 1.22 6.51
CA ALA A 82 0.02 0.20 7.56
C ALA A 82 0.05 -1.24 7.02
N ALA A 83 -0.45 -1.46 5.79
CA ALA A 83 -0.46 -2.76 5.14
C ALA A 83 0.92 -3.19 4.58
N VAL A 84 1.83 -2.23 4.31
CA VAL A 84 3.08 -2.47 3.55
C VAL A 84 4.35 -1.94 4.22
N ALA A 85 4.21 -1.06 5.21
CA ALA A 85 5.33 -0.53 5.97
C ALA A 85 5.96 -1.59 6.89
N SER A 86 7.27 -1.53 7.06
CA SER A 86 7.98 -2.37 8.02
C SER A 86 7.55 -2.04 9.44
N LYS A 87 7.48 -3.05 10.32
CA LYS A 87 7.27 -2.82 11.76
C LYS A 87 8.52 -2.26 12.47
N LYS A 88 9.67 -2.31 11.82
CA LYS A 88 10.95 -1.82 12.34
C LYS A 88 11.43 -0.63 11.53
N ILE A 89 11.76 0.46 12.22
CA ILE A 89 12.42 1.63 11.63
C ILE A 89 13.90 1.28 11.44
N LYS A 90 14.39 1.40 10.21
CA LYS A 90 15.84 1.41 9.95
C LYS A 90 16.28 2.88 9.98
N PRO A 91 17.24 3.27 10.84
CA PRO A 91 17.75 4.64 10.86
C PRO A 91 18.34 5.00 9.49
N MET A 92 18.19 6.28 9.12
CA MET A 92 18.69 6.84 7.86
C MET A 92 20.21 6.91 7.83
#